data_AF-A0A2T7EDK5-F1
#
_entry.id   AF-A0A2T7EDK5-F1
#
_cell.length_a   1.000
_cell.length_b   1.000
_cell.length_c   1.000
_cell.angle_alpha   90.00
_cell.angle_beta   90.00
_cell.angle_gamma   90.00
#
_symmetry.space_group_name_H-M   'P 1'
#
loop_
_entity.id
_entity.type
_entity.pdbx_description
1 polymer ?
#
loop_
_entity_poly.entity_id
_entity_poly.type
_entity_poly.pdbx_seq_one_letter_code
_entity_poly.pdbx_strand_id
1 'polypeptide(L)'
;MVSGRPENGELDAWFKSLMVSSSNQRGQAESGGPLPTLSGWKDLPVELLLRIVSIVGDDRMVIVASGVCTGWRDALGWGVTNLSLSWCKQNMNSLMISLAHKFTKLQVLTLRQNKPQLEDSAVEAVANYCHDLRELDLSRSFRLSDRSLYALAHGCPRLTRLNISGCSNFSDTALTYLTCRCKNLKCLNLCGCVKAVSDRALQAIAQNCGQLQSLNLGWCDNITDKGVTSLASGCPDLRAVDLCGCVLITDESVVALANGCPHLRSLGLYFCQNITDRAMYSLANSRVKSKRGRWDAVKDGLANLNISQCTALTPPAVQAVCDSFPALHTCPERHSLIISGCLSLTSVHCACALHPHRAGRALLPNHAY
;
A
#
# COMPACT_ATOMS: atom_id res chain seq x y z
N MET A 1 0.32 17.58 23.44
CA MET A 1 0.38 18.84 24.19
C MET A 1 1.51 19.68 23.61
N VAL A 2 1.16 20.91 23.23
CA VAL A 2 2.02 22.08 22.92
C VAL A 2 3.05 21.88 21.80
N SER A 3 2.74 22.16 20.53
CA SER A 3 2.66 23.49 19.89
C SER A 3 3.92 24.34 20.04
N GLY A 4 4.87 24.19 19.12
CA GLY A 4 5.87 25.19 18.79
C GLY A 4 5.68 25.61 17.34
N ARG A 5 4.75 26.54 17.08
CA ARG A 5 4.78 27.32 15.85
C ARG A 5 6.11 28.08 15.84
N PRO A 6 6.89 28.12 14.76
CA PRO A 6 7.88 29.17 14.61
C PRO A 6 7.10 30.48 14.61
N GLU A 7 7.52 31.43 15.44
CA GLU A 7 6.88 32.74 15.55
C GLU A 7 6.79 33.38 14.16
N ASN A 8 5.56 33.77 13.77
CA ASN A 8 5.24 34.42 12.50
C ASN A 8 5.99 35.77 12.28
N GLY A 9 6.78 36.25 13.25
CA GLY A 9 7.44 37.55 13.20
C GLY A 9 8.64 37.63 12.24
N GLU A 10 9.43 36.57 12.11
CA GLU A 10 10.64 36.59 11.25
C GLU A 10 10.29 36.48 9.75
N LEU A 11 9.26 35.71 9.42
CA LEU A 11 8.75 35.57 8.04
C LEU A 11 8.06 36.85 7.56
N ASP A 12 7.32 37.53 8.43
CA ASP A 12 6.70 38.83 8.10
C ASP A 12 7.75 39.93 7.93
N ALA A 13 8.85 39.89 8.69
CA ALA A 13 9.96 40.84 8.53
C ALA A 13 10.67 40.65 7.17
N TRP A 14 10.90 39.41 6.74
CA TRP A 14 11.46 39.11 5.42
C TRP A 14 10.52 39.47 4.27
N PHE A 15 9.22 39.16 4.40
CA PHE A 15 8.20 39.53 3.41
C PHE A 15 8.01 41.05 3.30
N LYS A 16 8.04 41.78 4.42
CA LYS A 16 8.01 43.25 4.42
C LYS A 16 9.27 43.82 3.76
N SER A 17 10.44 43.25 4.03
CA SER A 17 11.68 43.69 3.38
C SER A 17 11.70 43.45 1.87
N LEU A 18 11.04 42.39 1.37
CA LEU A 18 10.90 42.11 -0.07
C LEU A 18 9.88 43.02 -0.78
N MET A 19 8.87 43.51 -0.06
CA MET A 19 7.80 44.34 -0.62
C MET A 19 8.12 45.85 -0.61
N VAL A 20 9.10 46.28 0.19
CA VAL A 20 9.49 47.69 0.32
C VAL A 20 10.42 48.19 -0.81
N SER A 21 11.00 47.30 -1.62
CA SER A 21 11.90 47.71 -2.72
C SER A 21 11.21 48.10 -4.03
N SER A 22 9.88 48.16 -4.08
CA SER A 22 9.14 48.39 -5.35
C SER A 22 8.54 49.79 -5.51
N SER A 23 8.82 50.74 -4.61
CA SER A 23 8.32 52.11 -4.78
C SER A 23 9.24 53.19 -4.22
N ASN A 24 9.58 54.12 -5.13
CA ASN A 24 10.16 55.44 -4.97
C ASN A 24 11.68 55.64 -4.92
N GLN A 25 12.09 56.64 -5.70
CA GLN A 25 13.44 57.08 -6.04
C GLN A 25 14.14 57.88 -4.94
N ARG A 26 15.49 57.85 -5.04
CA ARG A 26 16.49 58.88 -4.70
C ARG A 26 16.69 59.27 -3.22
N GLY A 27 17.89 58.93 -2.70
CA GLY A 27 18.54 59.66 -1.61
C GLY A 27 19.51 58.84 -0.75
N GLN A 28 20.81 58.94 -1.06
CA GLN A 28 22.02 58.82 -0.21
C GLN A 28 22.23 57.64 0.77
N ALA A 29 23.31 56.90 0.48
CA ALA A 29 24.36 56.29 1.32
C ALA A 29 24.01 55.64 2.69
N GLU A 30 24.38 54.36 2.86
CA GLU A 30 25.41 53.94 3.82
C GLU A 30 25.78 52.44 3.68
N SER A 31 26.97 52.11 4.18
CA SER A 31 27.74 50.89 4.00
C SER A 31 27.13 49.61 4.58
N GLY A 32 26.99 48.60 3.73
CA GLY A 32 26.82 47.19 4.09
C GLY A 32 26.98 46.36 2.83
N GLY A 33 27.91 45.41 2.82
CA GLY A 33 28.09 44.53 1.65
C GLY A 33 26.76 43.92 1.23
N PRO A 34 26.46 43.78 -0.08
CA PRO A 34 25.13 43.43 -0.52
C PRO A 34 24.77 42.03 0.02
N LEU A 35 23.80 41.97 0.93
CA LEU A 35 23.02 40.76 1.15
C LEU A 35 22.53 40.30 -0.22
N PRO A 36 22.63 39.00 -0.56
CA PRO A 36 22.24 38.52 -1.88
C PRO A 36 20.75 38.81 -2.08
N THR A 37 20.46 39.89 -2.80
CA THR A 37 19.14 40.19 -3.28
C THR A 37 18.79 39.11 -4.27
N LEU A 38 17.82 38.25 -3.94
CA LEU A 38 17.22 37.31 -4.89
C LEU A 38 16.71 38.13 -6.07
N SER A 39 17.50 38.17 -7.14
CA SER A 39 17.28 39.06 -8.27
C SER A 39 16.31 38.45 -9.28
N GLY A 40 15.97 37.16 -9.12
CA GLY A 40 14.89 36.49 -9.80
C GLY A 40 14.66 35.05 -9.34
N TRP A 41 13.64 34.40 -9.89
CA TRP A 41 13.27 32.99 -9.62
C TRP A 41 14.39 31.96 -9.87
N LYS A 42 15.47 32.36 -10.55
CA LYS A 42 16.65 31.53 -10.83
C LYS A 42 17.56 31.39 -9.60
N ASP A 43 17.48 32.31 -8.65
CA ASP A 43 18.29 32.33 -7.43
C ASP A 43 17.58 31.62 -6.26
N LEU A 44 16.41 31.02 -6.50
CA LEU A 44 15.64 30.30 -5.49
C LEU A 44 16.42 29.05 -5.02
N PRO A 45 16.73 28.93 -3.72
CA PRO A 45 17.34 27.73 -3.16
C PRO A 45 16.54 26.47 -3.51
N VAL A 46 17.24 25.38 -3.83
CA VAL A 46 16.61 24.11 -4.23
C VAL A 46 15.64 23.60 -3.18
N GLU A 47 15.95 23.78 -1.89
CA GLU A 47 15.10 23.41 -0.77
C GLU A 47 13.77 24.19 -0.78
N LEU A 48 13.82 25.48 -1.11
CA LEU A 48 12.63 26.32 -1.21
C LEU A 48 11.81 25.97 -2.46
N LEU A 49 12.46 25.69 -3.59
CA LEU A 49 11.78 25.22 -4.80
C LEU A 49 11.03 23.91 -4.54
N LEU A 50 11.71 22.92 -3.94
CA LEU A 50 11.10 21.65 -3.58
C LEU A 50 9.95 21.84 -2.58
N ARG A 51 10.10 22.75 -1.61
CA ARG A 51 9.05 23.05 -0.65
C ARG A 51 7.84 23.71 -1.30
N ILE A 52 8.03 24.68 -2.19
CA ILE A 52 6.95 25.32 -2.95
C ILE A 52 6.21 24.28 -3.79
N VAL A 53 6.93 23.47 -4.56
CA VAL A 53 6.33 22.43 -5.39
C VAL A 53 5.62 21.37 -4.52
N SER A 54 6.15 21.04 -3.34
CA SER A 54 5.49 20.11 -2.41
C SER A 54 4.22 20.66 -1.75
N ILE A 55 4.12 21.98 -1.58
CA ILE A 55 2.98 22.65 -0.93
C ILE A 55 1.88 22.98 -1.95
N VAL A 56 2.27 23.41 -3.15
CA VAL A 56 1.37 24.01 -4.14
C VAL A 56 1.09 23.06 -5.31
N GLY A 57 2.00 22.12 -5.59
CA GLY A 57 1.98 21.30 -6.79
C GLY A 57 1.37 19.92 -6.58
N ASP A 58 0.52 19.52 -7.51
CA ASP A 58 0.28 18.11 -7.79
C ASP A 58 1.44 17.53 -8.64
N ASP A 59 1.47 16.22 -8.86
CA ASP A 59 2.49 15.57 -9.68
C ASP A 59 2.58 16.13 -11.11
N ARG A 60 1.48 16.72 -11.61
CA ARG A 60 1.45 17.39 -12.91
C ARG A 60 2.27 18.68 -12.89
N MET A 61 2.14 19.48 -11.83
CA MET A 61 2.93 20.70 -11.65
C MET A 61 4.43 20.38 -11.54
N VAL A 62 4.82 19.29 -10.86
CA VAL A 62 6.23 18.85 -10.81
C VAL A 62 6.81 18.67 -12.23
N ILE A 63 6.06 18.00 -13.11
CA ILE A 63 6.50 17.74 -14.48
C ILE A 63 6.60 19.05 -15.27
N VAL A 64 5.61 19.94 -15.17
CA VAL A 64 5.63 21.25 -15.84
C VAL A 64 6.79 22.11 -15.32
N ALA A 65 7.01 22.14 -14.01
CA ALA A 65 8.10 22.88 -13.36
C ALA A 65 9.48 22.38 -13.82
N SER A 66 9.64 21.07 -14.05
CA SER A 66 10.88 20.50 -14.60
C SER A 66 11.20 20.97 -16.04
N GLY A 67 10.21 21.56 -16.72
CA GLY A 67 10.33 22.15 -18.05
C GLY A 67 10.77 23.62 -18.06
N VAL A 68 10.79 24.30 -16.91
CA VAL A 68 11.01 25.76 -16.82
C VAL A 68 12.45 26.14 -17.18
N CYS A 69 13.45 25.52 -16.54
CA CYS A 69 14.86 25.71 -16.84
C CYS A 69 15.69 24.50 -16.38
N THR A 70 16.97 24.46 -16.77
CA THR A 70 17.89 23.36 -16.38
C THR A 70 18.06 23.28 -14.86
N GLY A 71 18.23 24.42 -14.17
CA GLY A 71 18.37 24.44 -12.71
C GLY A 71 17.16 23.85 -11.98
N TRP A 72 15.94 24.19 -12.41
CA TRP A 72 14.71 23.62 -11.85
C TRP A 72 14.59 22.12 -12.17
N ARG A 73 14.97 21.72 -13.38
CA ARG A 73 15.00 20.31 -13.78
C ARG A 73 15.93 19.49 -12.91
N ASP A 74 17.15 19.96 -12.68
CA ASP A 74 18.16 19.25 -11.90
C ASP A 74 17.75 19.18 -10.43
N ALA A 75 17.27 20.31 -9.89
CA ALA A 75 16.70 20.39 -8.55
C ALA A 75 15.55 19.39 -8.33
N LEU A 76 14.56 19.38 -9.21
CA LEU A 76 13.41 18.48 -9.13
C LEU A 76 13.80 17.02 -9.40
N GLY A 77 14.71 16.78 -10.34
CA GLY A 77 15.20 15.45 -10.67
C GLY A 77 15.90 14.76 -9.51
N TRP A 78 16.62 15.54 -8.69
CA TRP A 78 17.24 15.06 -7.45
C TRP A 78 16.29 15.01 -6.25
N GLY A 79 15.44 16.02 -6.08
CA GLY A 79 14.62 16.18 -4.89
C GLY A 79 13.30 15.39 -4.91
N VAL A 80 12.77 15.07 -6.08
CA VAL A 80 11.50 14.35 -6.20
C VAL A 80 11.74 12.85 -6.11
N THR A 81 11.28 12.24 -5.02
CA THR A 81 11.35 10.79 -4.81
C THR A 81 10.03 10.09 -5.11
N ASN A 82 8.92 10.83 -5.21
CA ASN A 82 7.58 10.27 -5.40
C ASN A 82 6.93 10.96 -6.60
N LEU A 83 6.38 10.18 -7.53
CA LEU A 83 5.72 10.71 -8.71
C LEU A 83 4.52 9.84 -9.12
N SER A 84 3.38 10.47 -9.39
CA SER A 84 2.20 9.82 -9.95
C SER A 84 1.83 10.39 -11.32
N LEU A 85 1.62 9.52 -12.30
CA LEU A 85 1.11 9.88 -13.63
C LEU A 85 -0.35 9.44 -13.81
N SER A 86 -1.04 9.01 -12.77
CA SER A 86 -2.44 8.50 -12.86
C SER A 86 -3.45 9.49 -13.47
N TRP A 87 -3.16 10.79 -13.41
CA TRP A 87 -3.94 11.86 -14.05
C TRP A 87 -3.72 11.96 -15.57
N CYS A 88 -2.67 11.35 -16.12
CA CYS A 88 -2.28 11.44 -17.52
C CYS A 88 -3.24 10.63 -18.42
N LYS A 89 -4.07 11.34 -19.18
CA LYS A 89 -5.12 10.75 -20.02
C LYS A 89 -4.65 10.32 -21.41
N GLN A 90 -3.51 10.82 -21.88
CA GLN A 90 -2.95 10.56 -23.21
C GLN A 90 -1.42 10.59 -23.17
N ASN A 91 -0.77 9.80 -24.04
CA ASN A 91 0.67 9.78 -24.25
C ASN A 91 1.51 9.45 -23.00
N MET A 92 0.96 8.73 -22.02
CA MET A 92 1.70 8.36 -20.80
C MET A 92 3.00 7.61 -21.12
N ASN A 93 2.99 6.72 -22.11
CA ASN A 93 4.17 5.93 -22.49
C ASN A 93 5.35 6.84 -22.89
N SER A 94 5.14 7.70 -23.88
CA SER A 94 6.15 8.64 -24.36
C SER A 94 6.58 9.63 -23.28
N LEU A 95 5.63 10.10 -22.46
CA LEU A 95 5.93 10.97 -21.32
C LEU A 95 6.89 10.27 -20.35
N MET A 96 6.58 9.05 -19.92
CA MET A 96 7.42 8.32 -18.97
C MET A 96 8.82 8.04 -19.54
N ILE A 97 8.93 7.65 -20.81
CA ILE A 97 10.24 7.50 -21.48
C ILE A 97 11.05 8.81 -21.41
N SER A 98 10.42 9.95 -21.67
CA SER A 98 11.07 11.26 -21.65
C SER A 98 11.45 11.75 -20.24
N LEU A 99 10.83 11.19 -19.19
CA LEU A 99 11.03 11.61 -17.80
C LEU A 99 11.92 10.66 -16.99
N ALA A 100 12.01 9.38 -17.36
CA ALA A 100 12.72 8.37 -16.56
C ALA A 100 14.16 8.78 -16.20
N HIS A 101 14.93 9.25 -17.20
CA HIS A 101 16.31 9.69 -16.99
C HIS A 101 16.46 10.98 -16.16
N LYS A 102 15.37 11.75 -15.99
CA LYS A 102 15.39 13.01 -15.23
C LYS A 102 15.16 12.78 -13.74
N PHE A 103 14.40 11.75 -13.39
CA PHE A 103 14.01 11.45 -12.01
C PHE A 103 14.65 10.15 -11.52
N THR A 104 15.98 10.11 -11.52
CA THR A 104 16.75 8.91 -11.15
C THR A 104 16.66 8.53 -9.67
N LYS A 105 16.22 9.47 -8.82
CA LYS A 105 16.04 9.30 -7.38
C LYS A 105 14.63 8.86 -6.97
N LEU A 106 13.79 8.46 -7.92
CA LEU A 106 12.46 7.95 -7.62
C LEU A 106 12.52 6.70 -6.73
N GLN A 107 11.75 6.77 -5.64
CA GLN A 107 11.47 5.67 -4.73
C GLN A 107 10.04 5.18 -4.88
N VAL A 108 9.09 6.05 -5.23
CA VAL A 108 7.69 5.72 -5.43
C VAL A 108 7.23 6.21 -6.80
N LEU A 109 6.71 5.32 -7.64
CA LEU A 109 6.19 5.65 -8.96
C LEU A 109 4.82 5.00 -9.18
N THR A 110 3.83 5.82 -9.52
CA THR A 110 2.47 5.34 -9.84
C THR A 110 2.14 5.61 -11.31
N LEU A 111 2.01 4.53 -12.09
CA LEU A 111 1.63 4.54 -13.52
C LEU A 111 0.31 3.80 -13.77
N ARG A 112 -0.57 3.73 -12.77
CA ARG A 112 -1.90 3.12 -12.87
C ARG A 112 -2.65 3.59 -14.12
N GLN A 113 -3.25 2.65 -14.84
CA GLN A 113 -3.97 2.94 -16.07
C GLN A 113 -5.49 3.00 -15.85
N ASN A 114 -6.12 4.06 -16.37
CA ASN A 114 -7.56 4.09 -16.60
C ASN A 114 -7.91 3.73 -18.06
N LYS A 115 -7.01 4.03 -18.99
CA LYS A 115 -7.05 3.61 -20.39
C LYS A 115 -5.69 3.01 -20.75
N PRO A 116 -5.61 1.90 -21.49
CA PRO A 116 -4.35 1.25 -21.82
C PRO A 116 -3.49 2.15 -22.71
N GLN A 117 -2.40 2.69 -22.16
CA GLN A 117 -1.45 3.56 -22.88
C GLN A 117 -0.01 3.11 -22.68
N LEU A 118 0.33 2.59 -21.50
CA LEU A 118 1.69 2.19 -21.13
C LEU A 118 2.13 0.93 -21.87
N GLU A 119 3.34 0.93 -22.40
CA GLU A 119 3.99 -0.18 -23.11
C GLU A 119 5.29 -0.57 -22.41
N ASP A 120 5.85 -1.73 -22.76
CA ASP A 120 7.08 -2.24 -22.14
C ASP A 120 8.26 -1.25 -22.23
N SER A 121 8.34 -0.47 -23.31
CA SER A 121 9.39 0.53 -23.54
C SER A 121 9.49 1.59 -22.42
N ALA A 122 8.36 2.01 -21.85
CA ALA A 122 8.37 2.93 -20.72
C ALA A 122 8.85 2.27 -19.42
N VAL A 123 8.49 1.01 -19.19
CA VAL A 123 8.94 0.28 -18.00
C VAL A 123 10.43 -0.08 -18.11
N GLU A 124 10.90 -0.43 -19.32
CA GLU A 124 12.33 -0.59 -19.63
C GLU A 124 13.10 0.71 -19.35
N ALA A 125 12.56 1.87 -19.75
CA ALA A 125 13.17 3.17 -19.42
C ALA A 125 13.22 3.40 -17.91
N VAL A 126 12.14 3.12 -17.16
CA VAL A 126 12.15 3.20 -15.69
C VAL A 126 13.23 2.30 -15.09
N ALA A 127 13.31 1.04 -15.53
CA ALA A 127 14.31 0.09 -15.05
C ALA A 127 15.76 0.53 -15.34
N ASN A 128 15.98 1.23 -16.46
CA ASN A 128 17.31 1.70 -16.87
C ASN A 128 17.81 2.92 -16.09
N TYR A 129 16.94 3.69 -15.44
CA TYR A 129 17.32 4.96 -14.80
C TYR A 129 16.93 5.07 -13.32
N CYS A 130 15.85 4.41 -12.89
CA CYS A 130 15.26 4.56 -11.55
C CYS A 130 15.64 3.39 -10.63
N HIS A 131 16.92 3.23 -10.33
CA HIS A 131 17.43 2.07 -9.56
C HIS A 131 17.09 2.09 -8.05
N ASP A 132 16.71 3.26 -7.53
CA ASP A 132 16.32 3.44 -6.12
C ASP A 132 14.83 3.12 -5.86
N LEU A 133 14.10 2.65 -6.88
CA LEU A 133 12.67 2.42 -6.81
C LEU A 133 12.32 1.34 -5.78
N ARG A 134 11.39 1.70 -4.87
CA ARG A 134 10.89 0.87 -3.77
C ARG A 134 9.44 0.49 -3.95
N GLU A 135 8.64 1.37 -4.55
CA GLU A 135 7.21 1.17 -4.75
C GLU A 135 6.83 1.50 -6.19
N LEU A 136 6.18 0.56 -6.86
CA LEU A 136 5.74 0.72 -8.25
C LEU A 136 4.30 0.22 -8.41
N ASP A 137 3.43 1.07 -8.94
CA ASP A 137 2.06 0.71 -9.34
C ASP A 137 1.92 0.75 -10.87
N LEU A 138 1.81 -0.42 -11.49
CA LEU A 138 1.53 -0.64 -12.91
C LEU A 138 0.12 -1.19 -13.14
N SER A 139 -0.77 -1.10 -12.15
CA SER A 139 -2.08 -1.74 -12.23
C SER A 139 -2.88 -1.33 -13.46
N ARG A 140 -3.65 -2.30 -13.99
CA ARG A 140 -4.50 -2.19 -15.18
C ARG A 140 -3.72 -1.89 -16.47
N SER A 141 -2.42 -2.17 -16.52
CA SER A 141 -1.59 -1.98 -17.71
C SER A 141 -1.63 -3.20 -18.64
N PHE A 142 -2.76 -3.35 -19.34
CA PHE A 142 -3.05 -4.53 -20.18
C PHE A 142 -2.10 -4.76 -21.37
N ARG A 143 -1.32 -3.75 -21.77
CA ARG A 143 -0.36 -3.83 -22.88
C ARG A 143 1.05 -4.25 -22.47
N LEU A 144 1.33 -4.32 -21.17
CA LEU A 144 2.64 -4.78 -20.69
C LEU A 144 2.77 -6.28 -20.86
N SER A 145 3.98 -6.76 -21.11
CA SER A 145 4.31 -8.17 -21.24
C SER A 145 5.46 -8.54 -20.31
N ASP A 146 5.83 -9.82 -20.28
CA ASP A 146 6.95 -10.33 -19.49
C ASP A 146 8.24 -9.49 -19.59
N ARG A 147 8.47 -8.81 -20.73
CA ARG A 147 9.57 -7.85 -20.91
C ARG A 147 9.65 -6.81 -19.79
N SER A 148 8.51 -6.25 -19.38
CA SER A 148 8.46 -5.31 -18.25
C SER A 148 8.95 -5.92 -16.94
N LEU A 149 8.51 -7.14 -16.60
CA LEU A 149 8.94 -7.79 -15.36
C LEU A 149 10.41 -8.18 -15.42
N TYR A 150 10.90 -8.64 -16.57
CA TYR A 150 12.33 -8.90 -16.77
C TYR A 150 13.15 -7.61 -16.62
N ALA A 151 12.71 -6.49 -17.19
CA ALA A 151 13.40 -5.22 -17.05
C ALA A 151 13.47 -4.78 -15.57
N LEU A 152 12.34 -4.80 -14.86
CA LEU A 152 12.29 -4.47 -13.43
C LEU A 152 13.17 -5.37 -12.57
N ALA A 153 13.22 -6.68 -12.87
CA ALA A 153 14.07 -7.63 -12.17
C ALA A 153 15.57 -7.27 -12.26
N HIS A 154 16.00 -6.66 -13.37
CA HIS A 154 17.39 -6.23 -13.56
C HIS A 154 17.65 -4.82 -13.03
N GLY A 155 16.70 -3.90 -13.23
CA GLY A 155 16.88 -2.48 -12.98
C GLY A 155 16.49 -2.00 -11.59
N CYS A 156 15.60 -2.71 -10.89
CA CYS A 156 14.97 -2.23 -9.65
C CYS A 156 15.10 -3.25 -8.49
N PRO A 157 16.31 -3.58 -8.02
CA PRO A 157 16.53 -4.60 -6.98
C PRO A 157 16.02 -4.19 -5.58
N ARG A 158 15.70 -2.90 -5.39
CA ARG A 158 15.21 -2.32 -4.13
C ARG A 158 13.69 -2.33 -4.00
N LEU A 159 12.97 -2.93 -4.96
CA LEU A 159 11.51 -3.02 -4.90
C LEU A 159 11.05 -3.74 -3.62
N THR A 160 10.16 -3.05 -2.91
CA THR A 160 9.48 -3.53 -1.70
C THR A 160 7.97 -3.62 -1.89
N ARG A 161 7.40 -2.81 -2.79
CA ARG A 161 5.99 -2.89 -3.16
C ARG A 161 5.83 -2.91 -4.67
N LEU A 162 5.08 -3.87 -5.16
CA LEU A 162 4.71 -3.93 -6.58
C LEU A 162 3.20 -4.19 -6.69
N ASN A 163 2.54 -3.36 -7.48
CA ASN A 163 1.16 -3.58 -7.87
C ASN A 163 1.08 -3.77 -9.39
N ILE A 164 0.74 -4.99 -9.82
CA ILE A 164 0.47 -5.34 -11.22
C ILE A 164 -0.96 -5.86 -11.39
N SER A 165 -1.86 -5.56 -10.44
CA SER A 165 -3.25 -6.05 -10.48
C SER A 165 -3.93 -5.67 -11.79
N GLY A 166 -4.66 -6.61 -12.39
CA GLY A 166 -5.35 -6.43 -13.67
C GLY A 166 -4.42 -6.41 -14.88
N CYS A 167 -3.13 -6.71 -14.74
CA CYS A 167 -2.27 -6.98 -15.89
C CYS A 167 -2.42 -8.45 -16.31
N SER A 168 -2.98 -8.69 -17.50
CA SER A 168 -3.41 -10.02 -17.95
C SER A 168 -2.39 -10.77 -18.83
N ASN A 169 -1.27 -10.14 -19.15
CA ASN A 169 -0.31 -10.64 -20.14
C ASN A 169 1.07 -10.97 -19.55
N PHE A 170 1.17 -11.04 -18.22
CA PHE A 170 2.34 -11.58 -17.52
C PHE A 170 2.19 -13.09 -17.33
N SER A 171 3.29 -13.82 -17.47
CA SER A 171 3.39 -15.25 -17.20
C SER A 171 3.93 -15.55 -15.81
N ASP A 172 3.71 -16.79 -15.35
CA ASP A 172 4.27 -17.30 -14.11
C ASP A 172 5.81 -17.32 -14.10
N THR A 173 6.40 -17.48 -15.27
CA THR A 173 7.85 -17.57 -15.49
C THR A 173 8.48 -16.20 -15.31
N ALA A 174 7.85 -15.14 -15.82
CA ALA A 174 8.30 -13.78 -15.61
C ALA A 174 8.14 -13.32 -14.15
N LEU A 175 7.03 -13.68 -13.50
CA LEU A 175 6.83 -13.39 -12.07
C LEU A 175 7.86 -14.13 -11.20
N THR A 176 8.13 -15.40 -11.51
CA THR A 176 9.19 -16.19 -10.86
C THR A 176 10.56 -15.55 -11.05
N TYR A 177 10.86 -15.04 -12.25
CA TYR A 177 12.12 -14.36 -12.52
C TYR A 177 12.28 -13.07 -11.70
N LEU A 178 11.20 -12.28 -11.62
CA LEU A 178 11.17 -11.06 -10.81
C LEU A 178 11.47 -11.36 -9.34
N THR A 179 10.79 -12.34 -8.75
CA THR A 179 10.92 -12.65 -7.30
C THR A 179 12.31 -13.16 -6.95
N CYS A 180 12.98 -13.89 -7.86
CA CYS A 180 14.38 -14.29 -7.71
C CYS A 180 15.36 -13.11 -7.56
N ARG A 181 15.04 -11.94 -8.13
CA ARG A 181 15.90 -10.75 -8.07
C ARG A 181 15.44 -9.73 -7.02
N CYS A 182 14.14 -9.47 -6.94
CA CYS A 182 13.54 -8.51 -6.01
C CYS A 182 13.21 -9.16 -4.66
N LYS A 183 14.23 -9.62 -3.92
CA LYS A 183 14.06 -10.38 -2.66
C LYS A 183 13.53 -9.56 -1.48
N ASN A 184 13.52 -8.24 -1.59
CA ASN A 184 13.04 -7.30 -0.56
C ASN A 184 11.53 -7.01 -0.65
N LEU A 185 10.80 -7.73 -1.50
CA LEU A 185 9.36 -7.55 -1.65
C LEU A 185 8.63 -7.81 -0.32
N LYS A 186 7.87 -6.79 0.11
CA LYS A 186 7.01 -6.80 1.30
C LYS A 186 5.53 -6.75 0.94
N CYS A 187 5.17 -6.12 -0.18
CA CYS A 187 3.79 -6.05 -0.63
C CYS A 187 3.69 -6.34 -2.13
N LEU A 188 2.82 -7.29 -2.48
CA LEU A 188 2.61 -7.68 -3.85
C LEU A 188 1.11 -7.78 -4.13
N ASN A 189 0.64 -7.03 -5.11
CA ASN A 189 -0.75 -7.09 -5.56
C ASN A 189 -0.81 -7.66 -6.97
N LEU A 190 -1.38 -8.88 -7.05
CA LEU A 190 -1.52 -9.70 -8.26
C LEU A 190 -2.99 -9.96 -8.59
N CYS A 191 -3.92 -9.22 -7.98
CA CYS A 191 -5.35 -9.41 -8.18
C CYS A 191 -5.70 -9.41 -9.67
N GLY A 192 -6.39 -10.46 -10.14
CA GLY A 192 -6.79 -10.64 -11.54
C GLY A 192 -5.66 -11.00 -12.51
N CYS A 193 -4.46 -11.34 -12.04
CA CYS A 193 -3.33 -11.76 -12.89
C CYS A 193 -3.36 -13.28 -13.18
N VAL A 194 -4.47 -13.78 -13.75
CA VAL A 194 -4.77 -15.22 -13.91
C VAL A 194 -3.66 -16.03 -14.59
N LYS A 195 -2.93 -15.44 -15.56
CA LYS A 195 -1.81 -16.10 -16.25
C LYS A 195 -0.50 -16.09 -15.46
N ALA A 196 -0.27 -15.05 -14.65
CA ALA A 196 0.98 -14.88 -13.91
C ALA A 196 0.98 -15.68 -12.61
N VAL A 197 -0.20 -15.92 -12.05
CA VAL A 197 -0.37 -16.50 -10.73
C VAL A 197 -0.72 -17.98 -10.86
N SER A 198 0.24 -18.83 -10.50
CA SER A 198 0.13 -20.30 -10.43
C SER A 198 0.79 -20.81 -9.14
N ASP A 199 0.54 -22.06 -8.77
CA ASP A 199 1.22 -22.69 -7.61
C ASP A 199 2.75 -22.64 -7.74
N ARG A 200 3.28 -22.73 -8.97
CA ARG A 200 4.71 -22.58 -9.26
C ARG A 200 5.21 -21.17 -8.93
N ALA A 201 4.47 -20.13 -9.35
CA ALA A 201 4.82 -18.75 -9.01
C ALA A 201 4.74 -18.51 -7.49
N LEU A 202 3.73 -19.07 -6.82
CA LEU A 202 3.60 -18.96 -5.36
C LEU A 202 4.75 -19.67 -4.62
N GLN A 203 5.19 -20.83 -5.10
CA GLN A 203 6.38 -21.49 -4.58
C GLN A 203 7.65 -20.62 -4.77
N ALA A 204 7.82 -19.97 -5.92
CA ALA A 204 8.93 -19.07 -6.15
C ALA A 204 8.89 -17.83 -5.23
N ILE A 205 7.71 -17.26 -5.00
CA ILE A 205 7.51 -16.18 -4.02
C ILE A 205 7.92 -16.65 -2.63
N ALA A 206 7.43 -17.82 -2.21
CA ALA A 206 7.73 -18.40 -0.90
C ALA A 206 9.25 -18.61 -0.68
N GLN A 207 9.96 -19.06 -1.72
CA GLN A 207 11.40 -19.32 -1.63
C GLN A 207 12.24 -18.04 -1.62
N ASN A 208 11.82 -16.99 -2.31
CA ASN A 208 12.65 -15.81 -2.55
C ASN A 208 12.25 -14.56 -1.75
N CYS A 209 11.00 -14.46 -1.32
CA CYS A 209 10.42 -13.27 -0.70
C CYS A 209 10.01 -13.54 0.76
N GLY A 210 10.94 -13.99 1.60
CA GLY A 210 10.66 -14.33 3.00
C GLY A 210 10.16 -13.17 3.88
N GLN A 211 10.36 -11.93 3.45
CA GLN A 211 9.90 -10.71 4.13
C GLN A 211 8.51 -10.23 3.67
N LEU A 212 7.78 -11.04 2.90
CA LEU A 212 6.49 -10.67 2.37
C LEU A 212 5.46 -10.50 3.50
N GLN A 213 4.79 -9.34 3.54
CA GLN A 213 3.83 -8.96 4.58
C GLN A 213 2.41 -8.85 4.04
N SER A 214 2.24 -8.47 2.77
CA SER A 214 0.93 -8.31 2.13
C SER A 214 0.93 -8.95 0.75
N LEU A 215 -0.03 -9.82 0.49
CA LEU A 215 -0.20 -10.48 -0.79
C LEU A 215 -1.68 -10.50 -1.19
N ASN A 216 -1.99 -9.92 -2.34
CA ASN A 216 -3.33 -9.99 -2.93
C ASN A 216 -3.31 -10.89 -4.16
N LEU A 217 -4.08 -11.98 -4.10
CA LEU A 217 -4.25 -13.02 -5.12
C LEU A 217 -5.71 -13.12 -5.57
N GLY A 218 -6.52 -12.10 -5.32
CA GLY A 218 -7.95 -12.14 -5.63
C GLY A 218 -8.19 -12.40 -7.12
N TRP A 219 -9.18 -13.22 -7.45
CA TRP A 219 -9.56 -13.60 -8.81
C TRP A 219 -8.40 -14.23 -9.59
N CYS A 220 -7.60 -15.07 -8.92
CA CYS A 220 -6.55 -15.88 -9.54
C CYS A 220 -6.94 -17.37 -9.45
N ASP A 221 -7.66 -17.82 -10.47
CA ASP A 221 -8.39 -19.10 -10.43
C ASP A 221 -7.49 -20.35 -10.53
N ASN A 222 -6.20 -20.18 -10.82
CA ASN A 222 -5.22 -21.27 -11.00
C ASN A 222 -4.45 -21.64 -9.72
N ILE A 223 -4.77 -21.04 -8.57
CA ILE A 223 -4.11 -21.34 -7.29
C ILE A 223 -4.85 -22.45 -6.56
N THR A 224 -4.10 -23.42 -6.04
CA THR A 224 -4.63 -24.47 -5.17
C THR A 224 -4.01 -24.40 -3.76
N ASP A 225 -4.43 -25.32 -2.89
CA ASP A 225 -3.86 -25.46 -1.56
C ASP A 225 -2.34 -25.67 -1.56
N LYS A 226 -1.77 -26.24 -2.64
CA LYS A 226 -0.31 -26.44 -2.76
C LYS A 226 0.45 -25.11 -2.81
N GLY A 227 -0.03 -24.15 -3.60
CA GLY A 227 0.57 -22.84 -3.71
C GLY A 227 0.46 -22.04 -2.41
N VAL A 228 -0.72 -22.05 -1.78
CA VAL A 228 -0.93 -21.37 -0.49
C VAL A 228 -0.11 -22.01 0.64
N THR A 229 0.00 -23.34 0.66
CA THR A 229 0.86 -24.05 1.63
C THR A 229 2.33 -23.68 1.46
N SER A 230 2.79 -23.54 0.22
CA SER A 230 4.14 -23.05 -0.06
C SER A 230 4.35 -21.65 0.50
N LEU A 231 3.41 -20.72 0.26
CA LEU A 231 3.47 -19.35 0.83
C LEU A 231 3.51 -19.36 2.36
N ALA A 232 2.64 -20.13 2.99
CA ALA A 232 2.57 -20.20 4.45
C ALA A 232 3.88 -20.71 5.08
N SER A 233 4.60 -21.60 4.40
CA SER A 233 5.90 -22.10 4.88
C SER A 233 7.07 -21.17 4.58
N GLY A 234 7.04 -20.42 3.47
CA GLY A 234 8.14 -19.55 3.06
C GLY A 234 8.06 -18.09 3.53
N CYS A 235 6.86 -17.61 3.89
CA CYS A 235 6.62 -16.20 4.24
C CYS A 235 6.00 -16.04 5.65
N PRO A 236 6.76 -16.31 6.73
CA PRO A 236 6.23 -16.24 8.11
C PRO A 236 5.82 -14.82 8.55
N ASP A 237 6.32 -13.79 7.86
CA ASP A 237 6.01 -12.38 8.13
C ASP A 237 4.67 -11.92 7.50
N LEU A 238 3.93 -12.81 6.83
CA LEU A 238 2.65 -12.47 6.21
C LEU A 238 1.64 -11.94 7.24
N ARG A 239 1.09 -10.77 6.96
CA ARG A 239 0.10 -10.05 7.77
C ARG A 239 -1.24 -9.89 7.06
N ALA A 240 -1.23 -9.79 5.74
CA ALA A 240 -2.44 -9.63 4.94
C ALA A 240 -2.39 -10.56 3.72
N VAL A 241 -3.40 -11.42 3.59
CA VAL A 241 -3.57 -12.30 2.43
C VAL A 241 -5.00 -12.16 1.93
N ASP A 242 -5.16 -11.90 0.64
CA ASP A 242 -6.47 -11.85 -0.02
C ASP A 242 -6.53 -12.94 -1.09
N LEU A 243 -7.43 -13.91 -0.89
CA LEU A 243 -7.71 -15.06 -1.75
C LEU A 243 -9.12 -15.00 -2.33
N CYS A 244 -9.75 -13.81 -2.32
CA CYS A 244 -11.08 -13.57 -2.90
C CYS A 244 -11.25 -14.25 -4.27
N GLY A 245 -12.32 -15.02 -4.46
CA GLY A 245 -12.64 -15.67 -5.72
C GLY A 245 -11.70 -16.81 -6.14
N CYS A 246 -10.73 -17.21 -5.31
CA CYS A 246 -9.91 -18.40 -5.59
C CYS A 246 -10.74 -19.65 -5.32
N VAL A 247 -11.46 -20.16 -6.32
CA VAL A 247 -12.43 -21.25 -6.10
C VAL A 247 -11.80 -22.63 -5.84
N LEU A 248 -10.52 -22.82 -6.16
CA LEU A 248 -9.82 -24.11 -6.01
C LEU A 248 -9.16 -24.31 -4.63
N ILE A 249 -9.14 -23.30 -3.77
CA ILE A 249 -8.61 -23.45 -2.40
C ILE A 249 -9.66 -24.09 -1.49
N THR A 250 -9.20 -24.83 -0.48
CA THR A 250 -10.04 -25.48 0.53
C THR A 250 -9.60 -25.06 1.93
N ASP A 251 -10.15 -25.73 2.95
CA ASP A 251 -9.71 -25.56 4.33
C ASP A 251 -8.20 -25.74 4.51
N GLU A 252 -7.53 -26.56 3.68
CA GLU A 252 -6.08 -26.79 3.77
C GLU A 252 -5.27 -25.49 3.59
N SER A 253 -5.67 -24.62 2.66
CA SER A 253 -5.06 -23.29 2.50
C SER A 253 -5.13 -22.46 3.78
N VAL A 254 -6.31 -22.42 4.41
CA VAL A 254 -6.52 -21.65 5.65
C VAL A 254 -5.77 -22.28 6.82
N VAL A 255 -5.75 -23.61 6.91
CA VAL A 255 -4.99 -24.35 7.91
C VAL A 255 -3.50 -24.08 7.78
N ALA A 256 -2.96 -24.07 6.54
CA ALA A 256 -1.57 -23.75 6.29
C ALA A 256 -1.23 -22.33 6.75
N LEU A 257 -2.02 -21.33 6.34
CA LEU A 257 -1.83 -19.94 6.76
C LEU A 257 -1.92 -19.77 8.29
N ALA A 258 -2.89 -20.42 8.92
CA ALA A 258 -3.07 -20.37 10.38
C ALA A 258 -1.87 -20.95 11.14
N ASN A 259 -1.17 -21.93 10.58
CA ASN A 259 -0.01 -22.57 11.20
C ASN A 259 1.32 -21.89 10.84
N GLY A 260 1.46 -21.38 9.61
CA GLY A 260 2.72 -20.84 9.07
C GLY A 260 2.90 -19.33 9.25
N CYS A 261 1.81 -18.57 9.40
CA CYS A 261 1.82 -17.11 9.42
C CYS A 261 1.37 -16.56 10.80
N PRO A 262 2.24 -16.55 11.83
CA PRO A 262 1.86 -16.14 13.19
C PRO A 262 1.46 -14.66 13.31
N HIS A 263 1.83 -13.84 12.32
CA HIS A 263 1.54 -12.41 12.27
C HIS A 263 0.32 -12.06 11.39
N LEU A 264 -0.47 -13.06 10.96
CA LEU A 264 -1.62 -12.84 10.10
C LEU A 264 -2.69 -11.98 10.80
N ARG A 265 -3.05 -10.88 10.15
CA ARG A 265 -4.02 -9.89 10.63
C ARG A 265 -5.22 -9.70 9.70
N SER A 266 -5.05 -9.90 8.40
CA SER A 266 -6.12 -9.76 7.42
C SER A 266 -6.19 -10.98 6.52
N LEU A 267 -7.37 -11.58 6.41
CA LEU A 267 -7.62 -12.70 5.52
C LEU A 267 -8.90 -12.46 4.69
N GLY A 268 -8.77 -12.42 3.37
CA GLY A 268 -9.87 -12.34 2.43
C GLY A 268 -10.19 -13.70 1.82
N LEU A 269 -11.42 -14.18 2.00
CA LEU A 269 -11.95 -15.45 1.48
C LEU A 269 -13.30 -15.26 0.77
N TYR A 270 -13.62 -14.03 0.34
CA TYR A 270 -14.87 -13.76 -0.39
C TYR A 270 -15.04 -14.77 -1.53
N PHE A 271 -16.21 -15.40 -1.63
CA PHE A 271 -16.56 -16.34 -2.70
C PHE A 271 -15.65 -17.58 -2.79
N CYS A 272 -14.97 -17.96 -1.71
CA CYS A 272 -14.26 -19.23 -1.61
C CYS A 272 -15.23 -20.33 -1.14
N GLN A 273 -15.90 -20.98 -2.09
CA GLN A 273 -17.04 -21.88 -1.80
C GLN A 273 -16.65 -23.21 -1.13
N ASN A 274 -15.38 -23.62 -1.25
CA ASN A 274 -14.86 -24.86 -0.67
C ASN A 274 -14.29 -24.67 0.75
N ILE A 275 -14.58 -23.53 1.39
CA ILE A 275 -14.21 -23.24 2.77
C ILE A 275 -15.35 -23.66 3.70
N THR A 276 -15.01 -24.47 4.70
CA THR A 276 -15.94 -25.03 5.69
C THR A 276 -15.56 -24.62 7.12
N ASP A 277 -16.35 -25.07 8.09
CA ASP A 277 -16.11 -24.85 9.52
C ASP A 277 -14.70 -25.26 9.98
N ARG A 278 -14.09 -26.26 9.35
CA ARG A 278 -12.74 -26.72 9.70
C ARG A 278 -11.71 -25.60 9.56
N ALA A 279 -11.81 -24.76 8.52
CA ALA A 279 -10.95 -23.60 8.36
C ALA A 279 -11.10 -22.61 9.54
N MET A 280 -12.34 -22.34 9.95
CA MET A 280 -12.63 -21.40 11.04
C MET A 280 -12.11 -21.93 12.38
N TYR A 281 -12.35 -23.21 12.70
CA TYR A 281 -11.78 -23.82 13.91
C TYR A 281 -10.25 -23.83 13.90
N SER A 282 -9.62 -24.02 12.74
CA SER A 282 -8.16 -23.93 12.62
C SER A 282 -7.65 -22.52 12.91
N LEU A 283 -8.30 -21.48 12.37
CA LEU A 283 -7.97 -20.08 12.67
C LEU A 283 -8.11 -19.79 14.17
N ALA A 284 -9.22 -20.19 14.79
CA ALA A 284 -9.47 -20.01 16.21
C ALA A 284 -8.36 -20.65 17.07
N ASN A 285 -7.94 -21.87 16.71
CA ASN A 285 -6.91 -22.62 17.44
C ASN A 285 -5.49 -22.11 17.22
N SER A 286 -5.21 -21.36 16.15
CA SER A 286 -3.87 -20.80 15.90
C SER A 286 -3.40 -19.84 17.00
N ARG A 287 -4.32 -19.08 17.59
CA ARG A 287 -4.02 -18.17 18.71
C ARG A 287 -3.55 -18.91 19.97
N VAL A 288 -4.11 -20.10 20.23
CA VAL A 288 -3.71 -20.93 21.38
C VAL A 288 -2.26 -21.39 21.24
N LYS A 289 -1.84 -21.73 20.01
CA LYS A 289 -0.43 -22.11 19.73
C LYS A 289 0.52 -20.95 19.97
N SER A 290 0.14 -19.73 19.56
CA SER A 290 0.97 -18.52 19.74
C SER A 290 1.16 -18.11 21.21
N LYS A 291 0.15 -18.33 22.07
CA LYS A 291 0.21 -18.01 23.52
C LYS A 291 1.23 -18.82 24.32
N ARG A 292 1.65 -20.00 23.86
CA ARG A 292 2.60 -20.86 24.61
C ARG A 292 4.05 -20.33 24.60
N GLY A 293 4.35 -19.23 23.90
CA GLY A 293 5.72 -18.74 23.69
C GLY A 293 6.08 -17.35 24.21
N ARG A 294 5.16 -16.49 24.66
CA ARG A 294 5.50 -15.10 25.07
C ARG A 294 4.47 -14.49 26.02
N TRP A 295 4.96 -13.97 27.15
CA TRP A 295 4.21 -13.17 28.13
C TRP A 295 4.31 -11.69 27.75
N ASP A 296 3.69 -11.29 26.64
CA ASP A 296 3.41 -9.88 26.39
C ASP A 296 2.00 -9.77 25.83
N ALA A 297 1.15 -9.05 26.56
CA ALA A 297 -0.23 -8.74 26.19
C ALA A 297 -0.26 -7.72 25.03
N VAL A 298 0.23 -8.11 23.85
CA VAL A 298 0.07 -7.32 22.63
C VAL A 298 -1.20 -7.78 21.91
N LYS A 299 -1.90 -6.82 21.32
CA LYS A 299 -3.07 -6.96 20.45
C LYS A 299 -2.75 -7.71 19.14
N ASP A 300 -2.09 -8.87 19.21
CA ASP A 300 -1.71 -9.71 18.08
C ASP A 300 -2.77 -10.78 17.82
N GLY A 301 -3.12 -10.92 16.54
CA GLY A 301 -4.18 -11.82 16.05
C GLY A 301 -4.96 -11.23 14.88
N LEU A 302 -5.83 -12.06 14.31
CA LEU A 302 -6.67 -11.70 13.18
C LEU A 302 -7.55 -10.48 13.52
N ALA A 303 -7.53 -9.48 12.65
CA ALA A 303 -8.19 -8.18 12.83
C ALA A 303 -9.10 -7.82 11.66
N ASN A 304 -8.98 -8.51 10.53
CA ASN A 304 -9.89 -8.40 9.39
C ASN A 304 -10.11 -9.79 8.78
N LEU A 305 -11.36 -10.17 8.59
CA LEU A 305 -11.76 -11.43 7.97
C LEU A 305 -12.96 -11.18 7.07
N ASN A 306 -12.81 -11.48 5.78
CA ASN A 306 -13.93 -11.45 4.85
C ASN A 306 -14.25 -12.88 4.40
N ILE A 307 -15.38 -13.42 4.84
CA ILE A 307 -15.89 -14.77 4.51
C ILE A 307 -17.24 -14.68 3.78
N SER A 308 -17.52 -13.53 3.18
CA SER A 308 -18.74 -13.31 2.41
C SER A 308 -18.88 -14.35 1.30
N GLN A 309 -20.10 -14.85 1.08
CA GLN A 309 -20.40 -15.91 0.13
C GLN A 309 -19.73 -17.27 0.40
N CYS A 310 -19.11 -17.49 1.57
CA CYS A 310 -18.75 -18.83 2.05
C CYS A 310 -19.99 -19.46 2.70
N THR A 311 -20.84 -20.07 1.87
CA THR A 311 -22.17 -20.56 2.29
C THR A 311 -22.14 -21.86 3.10
N ALA A 312 -21.02 -22.58 3.11
CA ALA A 312 -20.83 -23.80 3.90
C ALA A 312 -20.48 -23.55 5.38
N LEU A 313 -20.34 -22.29 5.79
CA LEU A 313 -20.01 -21.92 7.17
C LEU A 313 -21.24 -21.89 8.08
N THR A 314 -21.05 -22.40 9.30
CA THR A 314 -22.06 -22.38 10.36
C THR A 314 -21.78 -21.28 11.39
N PRO A 315 -22.81 -20.76 12.08
CA PRO A 315 -22.63 -19.76 13.13
C PRO A 315 -21.67 -20.18 14.25
N PRO A 316 -21.71 -21.41 14.80
CA PRO A 316 -20.77 -21.83 15.85
C PRO A 316 -19.30 -21.73 15.44
N ALA A 317 -18.98 -22.10 14.20
CA ALA A 317 -17.61 -22.06 13.71
C ALA A 317 -17.09 -20.62 13.58
N VAL A 318 -17.92 -19.72 13.04
CA VAL A 318 -17.58 -18.29 12.94
C VAL A 318 -17.52 -17.63 14.32
N GLN A 319 -18.40 -18.02 15.24
CA GLN A 319 -18.37 -17.54 16.63
C GLN A 319 -17.06 -17.92 17.32
N ALA A 320 -16.56 -19.15 17.13
CA ALA A 320 -15.29 -19.59 17.70
C ALA A 320 -14.10 -18.71 17.26
N VAL A 321 -14.11 -18.22 16.01
CA VAL A 321 -13.12 -17.26 15.51
C VAL A 321 -13.27 -15.90 16.20
N CYS A 322 -14.50 -15.41 16.38
CA CYS A 322 -14.77 -14.15 17.07
C CYS A 322 -14.30 -14.19 18.54
N ASP A 323 -14.61 -15.26 19.25
CA ASP A 323 -14.19 -15.49 20.63
C ASP A 323 -12.67 -15.56 20.74
N SER A 324 -12.04 -16.17 19.73
CA SER A 324 -10.59 -16.25 19.62
C SER A 324 -9.95 -14.93 19.22
N PHE A 325 -10.61 -14.02 18.51
CA PHE A 325 -10.02 -12.77 18.04
C PHE A 325 -10.92 -11.57 18.35
N PRO A 326 -10.77 -10.95 19.55
CA PRO A 326 -11.63 -9.83 19.99
C PRO A 326 -11.56 -8.56 19.14
N ALA A 327 -10.69 -8.48 18.13
CA ALA A 327 -10.65 -7.38 17.17
C ALA A 327 -11.68 -7.53 16.03
N LEU A 328 -12.22 -8.74 15.84
CA LEU A 328 -13.22 -9.03 14.82
C LEU A 328 -14.62 -8.65 15.30
N HIS A 329 -15.27 -7.80 14.50
CA HIS A 329 -16.58 -7.25 14.78
C HIS A 329 -17.37 -7.11 13.49
N THR A 330 -18.67 -7.36 13.58
CA THR A 330 -19.64 -7.16 12.49
C THR A 330 -20.22 -5.75 12.46
N CYS A 331 -19.81 -4.84 13.36
CA CYS A 331 -20.40 -3.51 13.43
C CYS A 331 -20.08 -2.64 12.20
N PRO A 332 -21.04 -1.81 11.74
CA PRO A 332 -20.89 -0.95 10.56
C PRO A 332 -19.75 0.07 10.65
N GLU A 333 -19.22 0.37 11.83
CA GLU A 333 -18.13 1.34 11.98
C GLU A 333 -16.74 0.72 11.86
N ARG A 334 -16.61 -0.61 12.01
CA ARG A 334 -15.30 -1.30 11.99
C ARG A 334 -15.13 -2.29 10.85
N HIS A 335 -16.21 -2.85 10.30
CA HIS A 335 -16.18 -3.78 9.15
C HIS A 335 -15.05 -4.82 9.19
N SER A 336 -14.68 -5.32 10.38
CA SER A 336 -13.54 -6.24 10.54
C SER A 336 -13.94 -7.70 10.32
N LEU A 337 -15.21 -8.04 10.47
CA LEU A 337 -15.76 -9.32 10.03
C LEU A 337 -16.85 -9.06 8.99
N ILE A 338 -16.63 -9.49 7.75
CA ILE A 338 -17.54 -9.28 6.63
C ILE A 338 -18.13 -10.63 6.20
N ILE A 339 -19.44 -10.77 6.36
CA ILE A 339 -20.21 -12.03 6.17
C ILE A 339 -21.36 -11.89 5.16
N SER A 340 -21.26 -10.92 4.24
CA SER A 340 -22.32 -10.63 3.28
C SER A 340 -22.63 -11.84 2.40
N GLY A 341 -23.92 -12.14 2.20
CA GLY A 341 -24.36 -13.30 1.40
C GLY A 341 -24.37 -14.64 2.14
N CYS A 342 -23.95 -14.69 3.42
CA CYS A 342 -24.05 -15.89 4.24
C CYS A 342 -25.36 -15.89 5.05
N LEU A 343 -26.45 -16.35 4.43
CA LEU A 343 -27.80 -16.31 5.02
C LEU A 343 -27.93 -17.15 6.31
N SER A 344 -27.05 -18.12 6.52
CA SER A 344 -27.01 -18.99 7.71
C SER A 344 -26.41 -18.31 8.95
N LEU A 345 -25.67 -17.21 8.82
CA LEU A 345 -24.84 -16.63 9.89
C LEU A 345 -25.54 -15.58 10.76
N THR A 346 -26.87 -15.65 10.88
CA THR A 346 -27.69 -14.65 11.60
C THR A 346 -27.46 -14.60 13.11
N SER A 347 -26.89 -15.65 13.71
CA SER A 347 -26.65 -15.77 15.15
C SER A 347 -25.20 -15.55 15.59
N VAL A 348 -24.34 -15.02 14.71
CA VAL A 348 -22.97 -14.65 15.09
C VAL A 348 -22.98 -13.36 15.90
N HIS A 349 -22.53 -13.45 17.15
CA HIS A 349 -22.50 -12.33 18.10
C HIS A 349 -21.05 -11.90 18.37
N CYS A 350 -20.60 -10.81 17.75
CA CYS A 350 -19.33 -10.20 18.09
C CYS A 350 -19.52 -9.21 19.26
N ALA A 351 -18.73 -9.33 20.32
CA ALA A 351 -18.74 -8.37 21.43
C ALA A 351 -18.24 -6.99 20.94
N CYS A 352 -19.17 -6.10 20.59
CA CYS A 352 -18.84 -4.69 20.37
C CYS A 352 -18.72 -4.03 21.74
N ALA A 353 -17.50 -3.80 22.21
CA ALA A 353 -17.23 -2.94 23.36
C ALA A 353 -17.48 -1.46 22.98
N LEU A 354 -18.71 -1.12 22.66
CA LEU A 354 -19.28 0.20 22.84
C LEU A 354 -20.27 0.07 23.99
N HIS A 355 -19.76 -0.12 25.22
CA HIS A 355 -20.59 0.14 26.38
C HIS A 355 -20.71 1.67 26.54
N PRO A 356 -21.93 2.20 26.69
CA PRO A 356 -22.13 3.59 27.04
C PRO A 356 -21.64 3.78 28.48
N HIS A 357 -20.60 4.58 28.67
CA HIS A 357 -20.39 5.19 29.97
C HIS A 357 -21.54 6.17 30.24
N ARG A 358 -22.60 5.67 30.88
CA ARG A 358 -23.28 6.43 31.94
C ARG A 358 -23.93 5.47 32.91
N ALA A 359 -23.27 5.42 34.06
CA ALA A 359 -23.63 4.69 35.25
C ALA A 359 -25.10 4.89 35.64
N GLY A 360 -25.67 3.85 36.24
CA GLY A 360 -26.89 3.96 37.01
C GLY A 360 -26.77 5.09 38.03
N ARG A 361 -27.67 6.06 37.91
CA ARG A 361 -28.14 6.81 39.07
C ARG A 361 -29.40 6.10 39.54
N ALA A 362 -29.26 5.39 40.65
CA ALA A 362 -30.38 5.11 41.53
C ALA A 362 -31.05 6.44 41.86
N LEU A 363 -32.29 6.62 41.40
CA LEU A 363 -33.19 7.64 41.92
C LEU A 363 -33.82 7.03 43.17
N LEU A 364 -33.24 7.34 44.33
CA LEU A 364 -33.99 7.31 45.59
C LEU A 364 -34.97 8.49 45.56
N PRO A 365 -36.24 8.29 45.94
CA PRO A 365 -37.18 9.38 46.12
C PRO A 365 -36.91 10.03 47.47
N ASN A 366 -36.82 11.37 47.53
CA ASN A 366 -37.09 12.07 48.78
C ASN A 366 -37.66 13.47 48.55
N HIS A 367 -38.68 13.71 49.34
CA HIS A 367 -39.55 14.88 49.46
C HIS A 367 -38.85 16.12 50.05
N ALA A 368 -39.52 17.26 49.83
CA ALA A 368 -39.56 18.47 50.67
C ALA A 368 -38.25 19.31 50.71
N TYR A 369 -38.24 20.63 50.59
CA TYR A 369 -39.22 21.70 50.80
C TYR A 369 -39.10 22.75 49.69
#